data_AF-A0A8X7NL10-F1
#
_entry.id   AF-A0A8X7NL10-F1
#
_cell.length_a   1.000
_cell.length_b   1.000
_cell.length_c   1.000
_cell.angle_alpha   90.00
_cell.angle_beta   90.00
_cell.angle_gamma   90.00
#
_symmetry.space_group_name_H-M   'P 1'
#
loop_
_entity.id
_entity.type
_entity.pdbx_description
1 polymer ?
#
loop_
_entity_poly.entity_id
_entity_poly.type
_entity_poly.pdbx_seq_one_letter_code
_entity_poly.pdbx_strand_id
1 'polypeptide(L)'
;MTSNGTQRNDLEDFEAYLEPDFDAINFANSLVISTNGHDNNQLDLRTPLKKLKYDLVELDKRMKWISSTNYESLTLNCAQIEQYKTILNDRINPQLVTINRPFEKIRKEILEPFDDAVKLNNALKNLHQTLELLRTASFFVFIIQQLEELQGSAAATGGGDADVVRASRLYLQLMNLYESATSPNESAKSDHSTNIMSIKLIRDYRATAITKRQSLIHQCSMLINSETNRSTSLNVKNLKLCHNLQALHILDPNEFYQVLDKSTIQRQVSTSGNQLAKALQSPRNFTAIMTEVQQSSSNYFDKLDEVLTRWNLPHDSSNKSDESLLSVSLNHYKADSLSSIFWQKLAQQLKRNIVATMARGGPIAKNLKVYSQGLKNSIEDNFANDTIKQGILDALSMIDYK
;
A
#
# COMPACT_ATOMS: atom_id res chain seq x y z
N MET A 1 61.11 56.10 -20.63
CA MET A 1 62.47 56.66 -20.70
C MET A 1 63.43 55.50 -20.42
N THR A 2 63.54 54.50 -21.28
CA THR A 2 64.52 54.41 -22.38
C THR A 2 65.93 54.86 -22.00
N SER A 3 66.60 54.06 -21.17
CA SER A 3 68.05 53.87 -21.31
C SER A 3 68.30 52.45 -21.83
N ASN A 4 68.32 52.31 -23.15
CA ASN A 4 69.08 51.26 -23.81
C ASN A 4 70.57 51.56 -23.53
N GLY A 5 71.01 51.23 -22.33
CA GLY A 5 72.42 51.05 -22.01
C GLY A 5 72.62 49.56 -22.02
N THR A 6 73.30 49.06 -23.05
CA THR A 6 73.84 47.71 -23.12
C THR A 6 74.46 47.40 -21.76
N GLN A 7 73.77 46.63 -20.91
CA GLN A 7 74.41 46.06 -19.72
C GLN A 7 75.50 45.18 -20.31
N ARG A 8 76.76 45.66 -20.26
CA ARG A 8 77.90 44.76 -20.38
C ARG A 8 77.60 43.64 -19.41
N ASN A 9 77.53 42.40 -19.88
CA ASN A 9 77.36 41.30 -18.97
C ASN A 9 78.66 41.29 -18.18
N ASP A 10 78.65 41.82 -16.94
CA ASP A 10 79.86 41.91 -16.10
C ASP A 10 80.46 40.52 -15.80
N LEU A 11 79.77 39.46 -16.25
CA LEU A 11 80.08 38.03 -16.16
C LEU A 11 80.31 37.34 -17.52
N GLU A 12 80.49 38.07 -18.63
CA GLU A 12 80.81 37.52 -19.97
C GLU A 12 82.01 36.53 -19.93
N ASP A 13 83.01 36.77 -19.07
CA ASP A 13 84.17 35.88 -18.91
C ASP A 13 83.85 34.58 -18.13
N PHE A 14 82.64 34.45 -17.58
CA PHE A 14 82.19 33.38 -16.69
C PHE A 14 80.99 32.61 -17.26
N GLU A 15 80.69 32.73 -18.56
CA GLU A 15 79.53 32.10 -19.22
C GLU A 15 79.46 30.58 -19.02
N ALA A 16 80.62 29.90 -19.04
CA ALA A 16 80.70 28.46 -18.79
C ALA A 16 80.12 28.04 -17.42
N TYR A 17 80.16 28.92 -16.40
CA TYR A 17 79.60 28.65 -15.07
C TYR A 17 78.09 28.94 -14.98
N LEU A 18 77.54 29.65 -15.97
CA LEU A 18 76.13 30.06 -16.03
C LEU A 18 75.30 29.14 -16.94
N GLU A 19 75.93 28.15 -17.60
CA GLU A 19 75.22 27.16 -18.40
C GLU A 19 74.32 26.28 -17.51
N PRO A 20 73.07 25.99 -17.93
CA PRO A 20 72.09 25.25 -17.13
C PRO A 20 72.52 23.80 -16.80
N ASP A 21 73.44 23.24 -17.60
CA ASP A 21 73.97 21.88 -17.45
C ASP A 21 75.43 21.87 -16.94
N PHE A 22 75.88 22.94 -16.27
CA PHE A 22 77.24 23.03 -15.75
C PHE A 22 77.56 21.87 -14.80
N ASP A 23 78.50 21.02 -15.20
CA ASP A 23 79.08 19.98 -14.35
C ASP A 23 80.52 20.35 -13.98
N ALA A 24 80.72 20.59 -12.69
CA ALA A 24 82.01 20.94 -12.11
C ALA A 24 83.10 19.89 -12.40
N ILE A 25 82.73 18.59 -12.47
CA ILE A 25 83.70 17.50 -12.69
C ILE A 25 84.16 17.51 -14.16
N ASN A 26 83.21 17.60 -15.10
CA ASN A 26 83.53 17.68 -16.53
C ASN A 26 84.29 18.96 -16.89
N PHE A 27 83.94 20.09 -16.28
CA PHE A 27 84.68 21.34 -16.46
C PHE A 27 86.11 21.23 -15.93
N ALA A 28 86.30 20.67 -14.73
CA ALA A 28 87.63 20.44 -14.17
C ALA A 28 88.46 19.49 -15.05
N ASN A 29 87.85 18.43 -15.58
CA ASN A 29 88.51 17.50 -16.50
C ASN A 29 88.93 18.21 -17.81
N SER A 30 88.04 18.97 -18.43
CA SER A 30 88.36 19.76 -19.64
C SER A 30 89.47 20.78 -19.37
N LEU A 31 89.53 21.37 -18.18
CA LEU A 31 90.58 22.31 -17.79
C LEU A 31 91.94 21.62 -17.60
N VAL A 32 91.95 20.41 -17.01
CA VAL A 32 93.17 19.61 -16.85
C VAL A 32 93.69 19.14 -18.21
N ILE A 33 92.81 18.66 -19.09
CA ILE A 33 93.16 18.21 -20.44
C ILE A 33 93.71 19.38 -21.27
N SER A 34 93.04 20.53 -21.28
CA SER A 34 93.46 21.71 -22.04
C SER A 34 94.80 22.30 -21.59
N THR A 35 95.18 22.12 -20.31
CA THR A 35 96.42 22.68 -19.78
C THR A 35 97.63 21.75 -19.97
N ASN A 36 97.41 20.43 -20.07
CA ASN A 36 98.49 19.45 -20.08
C ASN A 36 98.90 18.95 -21.47
N GLY A 37 98.01 18.98 -22.47
CA GLY A 37 98.29 18.44 -23.80
C GLY A 37 98.54 16.93 -23.80
N HIS A 38 98.59 16.29 -24.98
CA HIS A 38 98.72 14.83 -25.07
C HIS A 38 100.17 14.29 -24.96
N ASP A 39 101.18 15.18 -24.95
CA ASP A 39 102.60 14.79 -25.09
C ASP A 39 103.45 15.00 -23.82
N ASN A 40 102.85 15.46 -22.71
CA ASN A 40 103.56 15.65 -21.45
C ASN A 40 103.54 14.39 -20.58
N ASN A 41 104.72 13.82 -20.29
CA ASN A 41 104.88 12.67 -19.39
C ASN A 41 104.69 13.02 -17.90
N GLN A 42 104.44 14.28 -17.55
CA GLN A 42 104.19 14.73 -16.17
C GLN A 42 102.92 15.58 -16.13
N LEU A 43 101.99 15.22 -15.24
CA LEU A 43 100.73 15.92 -15.03
C LEU A 43 100.95 17.21 -14.24
N ASP A 44 100.77 18.36 -14.88
CA ASP A 44 100.74 19.68 -14.26
C ASP A 44 99.33 20.03 -13.78
N LEU A 45 99.11 19.85 -12.47
CA LEU A 45 97.90 20.31 -11.77
C LEU A 45 98.03 21.74 -11.24
N ARG A 46 99.23 22.32 -11.26
CA ARG A 46 99.50 23.62 -10.66
C ARG A 46 98.94 24.75 -11.52
N THR A 47 99.05 24.63 -12.85
CA THR A 47 98.56 25.64 -13.79
C THR A 47 97.02 25.72 -13.86
N PRO A 48 96.26 24.61 -13.98
CA PRO A 48 94.79 24.63 -13.88
C PRO A 48 94.30 25.21 -12.55
N LEU A 49 94.94 24.81 -11.43
CA LEU A 49 94.59 25.27 -10.10
C LEU A 49 94.86 26.77 -9.93
N LYS A 50 95.95 27.28 -10.51
CA LYS A 50 96.28 28.72 -10.48
C LYS A 50 95.27 29.53 -11.28
N LYS A 51 94.80 29.04 -12.42
CA LYS A 51 93.76 29.69 -13.24
C LYS A 51 92.42 29.75 -12.48
N LEU A 52 91.94 28.63 -11.94
CA LEU A 52 90.70 28.61 -11.16
C LEU A 52 90.78 29.53 -9.91
N LYS A 53 91.95 29.58 -9.27
CA LYS A 53 92.17 30.51 -8.14
C LYS A 53 92.15 31.98 -8.58
N TYR A 54 92.66 32.29 -9.77
CA TYR A 54 92.60 33.64 -10.33
C TYR A 54 91.15 34.03 -10.64
N ASP A 55 90.40 33.14 -11.28
CA ASP A 55 88.99 33.34 -11.63
C ASP A 55 88.12 33.57 -10.38
N LEU A 56 88.35 32.81 -9.30
CA LEU A 56 87.70 33.02 -8.00
C LEU A 56 88.00 34.39 -7.38
N VAL A 57 89.27 34.82 -7.44
CA VAL A 57 89.68 36.14 -6.90
C VAL A 57 89.07 37.27 -7.72
N GLU A 58 89.02 37.13 -9.04
CA GLU A 58 88.40 38.12 -9.93
C GLU A 58 86.88 38.18 -9.74
N LEU A 59 86.20 37.04 -9.58
CA LEU A 59 84.77 36.98 -9.27
C LEU A 59 84.48 37.66 -7.92
N ASP A 60 85.26 37.39 -6.87
CA ASP A 60 85.11 38.05 -5.58
C ASP A 60 85.33 39.58 -5.69
N LYS A 61 86.32 40.00 -6.49
CA LYS A 61 86.58 41.42 -6.74
C LYS A 61 85.42 42.10 -7.50
N ARG A 62 84.89 41.46 -8.54
CA ARG A 62 83.73 41.97 -9.30
C ARG A 62 82.47 41.98 -8.44
N MET A 63 82.22 40.92 -7.69
CA MET A 63 81.08 40.85 -6.77
C MET A 63 81.15 41.94 -5.69
N LYS A 64 82.35 42.20 -5.15
CA LYS A 64 82.59 43.35 -4.26
C LYS A 64 82.33 44.68 -4.95
N TRP A 65 82.76 44.86 -6.20
CA TRP A 65 82.51 46.08 -6.97
C TRP A 65 81.03 46.31 -7.27
N ILE A 66 80.30 45.28 -7.71
CA ILE A 66 78.86 45.34 -7.97
C ILE A 66 78.11 45.65 -6.68
N SER A 67 78.45 44.96 -5.60
CA SER A 67 77.88 45.19 -4.27
C SER A 67 78.17 46.61 -3.79
N SER A 68 79.39 47.12 -3.96
CA SER A 68 79.78 48.47 -3.55
C SER A 68 79.22 49.58 -4.45
N THR A 69 78.88 49.28 -5.70
CA THR A 69 78.31 50.27 -6.64
C THR A 69 76.80 50.37 -6.49
N ASN A 70 76.13 49.25 -6.21
CA ASN A 70 74.68 49.16 -6.12
C ASN A 70 74.16 48.99 -4.69
N TYR A 71 75.00 49.25 -3.66
CA TYR A 71 74.67 49.02 -2.25
C TYR A 71 73.40 49.77 -1.81
N GLU A 72 73.15 50.96 -2.37
CA GLU A 72 71.98 51.77 -2.04
C GLU A 72 70.69 51.09 -2.51
N SER A 73 70.67 50.59 -3.75
CA SER A 73 69.54 49.85 -4.30
C SER A 73 69.32 48.52 -3.58
N LEU A 74 70.39 47.81 -3.22
CA LEU A 74 70.29 46.58 -2.43
C LEU A 74 69.73 46.84 -1.04
N THR A 75 70.20 47.89 -0.37
CA THR A 75 69.75 48.27 0.98
C THR A 75 68.29 48.71 0.96
N LEU A 76 67.89 49.47 -0.06
CA LEU A 76 66.50 49.91 -0.24
C LEU A 76 65.58 48.70 -0.49
N ASN A 77 65.96 47.77 -1.38
CA ASN A 77 65.18 46.56 -1.61
C ASN A 77 65.10 45.68 -0.36
N CYS A 78 66.20 45.50 0.38
CA CYS A 78 66.19 44.78 1.66
C CYS A 78 65.25 45.44 2.67
N ALA A 79 65.28 46.77 2.80
CA ALA A 79 64.39 47.53 3.67
C ALA A 79 62.92 47.44 3.23
N GLN A 80 62.63 47.47 1.92
CA GLN A 80 61.29 47.28 1.38
C GLN A 80 60.76 45.86 1.63
N ILE A 81 61.59 44.84 1.43
CA ILE A 81 61.24 43.44 1.73
C ILE A 81 60.93 43.29 3.23
N GLU A 82 61.72 43.94 4.09
CA GLU A 82 61.47 43.94 5.53
C GLU A 82 60.15 44.64 5.87
N GLN A 83 59.89 45.83 5.30
CA GLN A 83 58.62 46.54 5.47
C GLN A 83 57.41 45.73 4.99
N TYR A 84 57.49 45.08 3.83
CA TYR A 84 56.41 44.22 3.32
C TYR A 84 56.20 42.99 4.21
N LYS A 85 57.27 42.40 4.73
CA LYS A 85 57.18 41.31 5.72
C LYS A 85 56.51 41.79 7.00
N THR A 86 56.85 42.97 7.50
CA THR A 86 56.20 43.57 8.67
C THR A 86 54.71 43.79 8.43
N ILE A 87 54.32 44.38 7.30
CA ILE A 87 52.90 44.59 6.95
C ILE A 87 52.15 43.26 6.80
N LEU A 88 52.75 42.27 6.15
CA LEU A 88 52.16 40.96 5.94
C LEU A 88 51.93 40.26 7.30
N ASN A 89 52.94 40.25 8.17
CA ASN A 89 52.88 39.57 9.45
C ASN A 89 52.00 40.28 10.47
N ASP A 90 52.08 41.61 10.55
CA ASP A 90 51.43 42.37 11.64
C ASP A 90 50.02 42.80 11.30
N ARG A 91 49.66 42.89 10.01
CA ARG A 91 48.35 43.38 9.59
C ARG A 91 47.55 42.34 8.82
N ILE A 92 48.12 41.80 7.74
CA ILE A 92 47.35 40.93 6.83
C ILE A 92 47.08 39.56 7.45
N ASN A 93 48.11 38.88 7.96
CA ASN A 93 47.96 37.58 8.60
C ASN A 93 46.96 37.59 9.79
N PRO A 94 47.01 38.53 10.74
CA PRO A 94 46.05 38.55 11.84
C PRO A 94 44.64 38.92 11.38
N GLN A 95 44.48 39.77 10.37
CA GLN A 95 43.17 40.04 9.78
C GLN A 95 42.59 38.80 9.08
N LEU A 96 43.42 38.03 8.36
CA LEU A 96 43.01 36.77 7.74
C LEU A 96 42.57 35.74 8.79
N VAL A 97 43.32 35.62 9.89
CA VAL A 97 42.93 34.76 11.03
C VAL A 97 41.63 35.24 11.67
N THR A 98 41.45 36.55 11.82
CA THR A 98 40.23 37.13 12.39
C THR A 98 39.02 36.88 11.51
N ILE A 99 39.16 36.89 10.19
CA ILE A 99 38.09 36.58 9.23
C ILE A 99 37.79 35.08 9.20
N ASN A 100 38.81 34.22 9.23
CA ASN A 100 38.62 32.77 9.20
C ASN A 100 38.02 32.22 10.50
N ARG A 101 38.28 32.87 11.65
CA ARG A 101 37.79 32.42 12.96
C ARG A 101 36.25 32.31 13.02
N PRO A 102 35.44 33.28 12.57
CA PRO A 102 33.99 33.15 12.44
C PRO A 102 33.54 31.99 11.54
N PHE A 103 34.21 31.77 10.41
CA PHE A 103 33.86 30.67 9.50
C PHE A 103 34.13 29.30 10.13
N GLU A 104 35.29 29.13 10.78
CA GLU A 104 35.59 27.90 11.54
C GLU A 104 34.64 27.72 12.72
N LYS A 105 34.24 28.81 13.38
CA LYS A 105 33.24 28.78 14.45
C LYS A 105 31.87 28.32 13.91
N ILE A 106 31.40 28.86 12.80
CA ILE A 106 30.12 28.44 12.16
C ILE A 106 30.19 26.97 11.73
N ARG A 107 31.30 26.56 11.11
CA ARG A 107 31.51 25.18 10.69
C ARG A 107 31.37 24.22 11.86
N LYS A 108 32.04 24.53 12.97
CA LYS A 108 32.07 23.68 14.16
C LYS A 108 30.81 23.74 14.99
N GLU A 109 30.23 24.94 15.19
CA GLU A 109 29.08 25.12 16.09
C GLU A 109 27.73 24.89 15.41
N ILE A 110 27.66 25.00 14.08
CA ILE A 110 26.39 24.92 13.35
C ILE A 110 26.40 23.75 12.38
N LEU A 111 27.44 23.61 11.55
CA LEU A 111 27.45 22.66 10.46
C LEU A 111 27.65 21.22 10.96
N GLU A 112 28.62 20.98 11.84
CA GLU A 112 28.84 19.67 12.46
C GLU A 112 27.61 19.18 13.26
N PRO A 113 27.01 19.98 14.17
CA PRO A 113 25.80 19.55 14.89
C PRO A 113 24.59 19.35 13.99
N PHE A 114 24.47 20.14 12.91
CA PHE A 114 23.42 19.94 11.91
C PHE A 114 23.58 18.61 11.19
N ASP A 115 24.78 18.29 10.72
CA ASP A 115 25.05 17.01 10.04
C ASP A 115 24.79 15.81 10.97
N ASP A 116 25.17 15.91 12.24
CA ASP A 116 24.88 14.88 13.23
C ASP A 116 23.38 14.77 13.55
N ALA A 117 22.66 15.88 13.61
CA ALA A 117 21.20 15.88 13.75
C ALA A 117 20.51 15.24 12.54
N VAL A 118 20.99 15.47 11.32
CA VAL A 118 20.47 14.83 10.10
C VAL A 118 20.70 13.32 10.14
N LYS A 119 21.89 12.86 10.55
CA LYS A 119 22.17 11.42 10.73
C LYS A 119 21.23 10.80 11.76
N LEU A 120 21.02 11.45 12.91
CA LEU A 120 20.12 10.97 13.95
C LEU A 120 18.67 10.94 13.48
N ASN A 121 18.22 11.97 12.74
CA ASN A 121 16.88 12.01 12.16
C ASN A 121 16.66 10.87 11.16
N ASN A 122 17.65 10.58 10.31
CA ASN A 122 17.57 9.44 9.38
C ASN A 122 17.53 8.10 10.12
N ALA A 123 18.31 7.94 11.19
CA ALA A 123 18.24 6.76 12.05
C ALA A 123 16.85 6.61 12.70
N LEU A 124 16.26 7.71 13.17
CA LEU A 124 14.92 7.72 13.75
C LEU A 124 13.84 7.38 12.72
N LYS A 125 13.94 7.89 11.50
CA LYS A 125 13.05 7.54 10.39
C LYS A 125 13.09 6.05 10.08
N ASN A 126 14.28 5.48 9.95
CA ASN A 126 14.47 4.05 9.69
C ASN A 126 13.91 3.19 10.85
N LEU A 127 14.12 3.62 12.10
CA LEU A 127 13.55 2.95 13.28
C LEU A 127 12.03 3.01 13.24
N HIS A 128 11.45 4.17 12.95
CA HIS A 128 10.00 4.35 12.85
C HIS A 128 9.37 3.42 11.80
N GLN A 129 9.94 3.38 10.59
CA GLN A 129 9.50 2.47 9.53
C GLN A 129 9.61 1.00 9.95
N THR A 130 10.72 0.62 10.59
CA THR A 130 10.93 -0.75 11.07
C THR A 130 9.90 -1.13 12.12
N LEU A 131 9.59 -0.20 13.03
CA LEU A 131 8.63 -0.41 14.10
C LEU A 131 7.19 -0.47 13.59
N GLU A 132 6.84 0.35 12.60
CA GLU A 132 5.55 0.29 11.90
C GLU A 132 5.36 -1.07 11.23
N LEU A 133 6.36 -1.51 10.44
CA LEU A 133 6.35 -2.81 9.78
C LEU A 133 6.25 -3.97 10.80
N LEU A 134 7.00 -3.88 11.90
CA LEU A 134 6.96 -4.88 12.97
C LEU A 134 5.59 -4.92 13.68
N ARG A 135 4.97 -3.77 13.92
CA ARG A 135 3.62 -3.71 14.52
C ARG A 135 2.59 -4.36 13.62
N THR A 136 2.61 -4.05 12.33
CA THR A 136 1.62 -4.62 11.41
C THR A 136 1.87 -6.11 11.17
N ALA A 137 3.13 -6.55 11.14
CA ALA A 137 3.47 -7.97 11.17
C ALA A 137 2.98 -8.68 12.44
N SER A 138 3.13 -8.04 13.61
CA SER A 138 2.65 -8.58 14.88
C SER A 138 1.13 -8.70 14.91
N PHE A 139 0.42 -7.66 14.43
CA PHE A 139 -1.03 -7.67 14.29
C PHE A 139 -1.50 -8.79 13.36
N PHE A 140 -0.83 -8.97 12.21
CA PHE A 140 -1.09 -10.06 11.29
C PHE A 140 -0.93 -11.44 11.95
N VAL A 141 0.19 -11.68 12.65
CA VAL A 141 0.44 -12.94 13.36
C VAL A 141 -0.63 -13.18 14.42
N PHE A 142 -1.01 -12.15 15.16
CA PHE A 142 -2.06 -12.25 16.18
C PHE A 142 -3.44 -12.57 15.58
N ILE A 143 -3.80 -11.99 14.44
CA ILE A 143 -5.03 -12.36 13.71
C ILE A 143 -4.99 -13.83 13.31
N ILE A 144 -3.88 -14.30 12.73
CA ILE A 144 -3.75 -15.70 12.31
C ILE A 144 -3.85 -16.64 13.50
N GLN A 145 -3.14 -16.33 14.59
CA GLN A 145 -3.20 -17.13 15.81
C GLN A 145 -4.63 -17.23 16.33
N GLN A 146 -5.37 -16.11 16.41
CA GLN A 146 -6.77 -16.15 16.82
C GLN A 146 -7.64 -16.96 15.86
N LEU A 147 -7.43 -16.85 14.54
CA LEU A 147 -8.17 -17.66 13.57
C LEU A 147 -7.89 -19.16 13.74
N GLU A 148 -6.65 -19.54 14.04
CA GLU A 148 -6.25 -20.93 14.27
C GLU A 148 -6.79 -21.45 15.61
N GLU A 149 -6.80 -20.64 16.67
CA GLU A 149 -7.41 -20.99 17.95
C GLU A 149 -8.91 -21.24 17.82
N LEU A 150 -9.63 -20.40 17.06
CA LEU A 150 -11.06 -20.60 16.79
C LEU A 150 -11.30 -21.86 15.96
N GLN A 151 -10.43 -22.17 15.00
CA GLN A 151 -10.52 -23.41 14.20
C GLN A 151 -10.21 -24.66 15.03
N GLY A 152 -9.21 -24.58 15.91
CA GLY A 152 -8.82 -25.68 16.81
C GLY A 152 -9.88 -25.95 17.88
N SER A 153 -10.46 -24.89 18.46
CA SER A 153 -11.55 -25.02 19.44
C SER A 153 -12.82 -25.57 18.80
N ALA A 154 -13.10 -25.23 17.53
CA ALA A 154 -14.22 -25.80 16.79
C ALA A 154 -14.13 -27.34 16.67
N ALA A 155 -12.92 -27.87 16.48
CA ALA A 155 -12.67 -29.31 16.37
C ALA A 155 -12.71 -30.06 17.72
N ALA A 156 -12.33 -29.41 18.82
CA ALA A 156 -12.18 -30.06 20.13
C ALA A 156 -13.46 -30.07 20.98
N THR A 157 -14.25 -29.00 20.95
CA THR A 157 -15.42 -28.82 21.85
C THR A 157 -16.74 -28.64 21.13
N GLY A 158 -16.78 -28.81 19.80
CA GLY A 158 -17.96 -28.50 18.99
C GLY A 158 -18.26 -27.00 19.05
N GLY A 159 -17.37 -26.22 18.42
CA GLY A 159 -17.22 -24.76 18.53
C GLY A 159 -18.48 -23.94 18.81
N GLY A 160 -18.32 -22.91 19.64
CA GLY A 160 -19.42 -22.02 19.96
C GLY A 160 -19.89 -21.29 18.71
N ASP A 161 -21.20 -21.22 18.50
CA ASP A 161 -21.76 -20.63 17.28
C ASP A 161 -21.38 -19.15 17.09
N ALA A 162 -21.02 -18.46 18.19
CA ALA A 162 -20.50 -17.10 18.18
C ALA A 162 -19.07 -17.00 17.60
N ASP A 163 -18.31 -18.08 17.62
CA ASP A 163 -16.94 -18.13 17.09
C ASP A 163 -16.92 -17.91 15.57
N VAL A 164 -18.01 -18.27 14.87
CA VAL A 164 -18.17 -18.05 13.42
C VAL A 164 -18.25 -16.56 13.08
N VAL A 165 -18.97 -15.77 13.88
CA VAL A 165 -19.07 -14.31 13.70
C VAL A 165 -17.73 -13.65 14.00
N ARG A 166 -17.05 -14.10 15.05
CA ARG A 166 -15.71 -13.59 15.40
C ARG A 166 -14.69 -13.92 14.30
N ALA A 167 -14.67 -15.15 13.80
CA ALA A 167 -13.81 -15.57 12.69
C ALA A 167 -14.10 -14.73 11.44
N SER A 168 -15.36 -14.45 11.15
CA SER A 168 -15.77 -13.61 10.02
C SER A 168 -15.21 -12.19 10.10
N ARG A 169 -15.26 -11.56 11.29
CA ARG A 169 -14.66 -10.24 11.52
C ARG A 169 -13.14 -10.25 11.38
N LEU A 170 -12.47 -11.29 11.89
CA LEU A 170 -11.02 -11.46 11.75
C LEU A 170 -10.61 -11.63 10.29
N TYR A 171 -11.36 -12.41 9.50
CA TYR A 171 -11.13 -12.51 8.06
C TYR A 171 -11.36 -11.18 7.35
N LEU A 172 -12.38 -10.41 7.72
CA LEU A 172 -12.61 -9.06 7.16
C LEU A 172 -11.43 -8.12 7.47
N GLN A 173 -10.97 -8.08 8.72
CA GLN A 173 -9.77 -7.30 9.10
C GLN A 173 -8.54 -7.71 8.30
N LEU A 174 -8.35 -9.02 8.09
CA LEU A 174 -7.25 -9.54 7.28
C LEU A 174 -7.38 -9.16 5.80
N MET A 175 -8.58 -9.18 5.24
CA MET A 175 -8.81 -8.75 3.85
C MET A 175 -8.59 -7.24 3.70
N ASN A 176 -9.06 -6.42 4.65
CA ASN A 176 -8.83 -4.97 4.65
C ASN A 176 -7.33 -4.64 4.70
N LEU A 177 -6.54 -5.42 5.46
CA LEU A 177 -5.07 -5.29 5.49
C LEU A 177 -4.44 -5.58 4.12
N TYR A 178 -4.94 -6.56 3.37
CA TYR A 178 -4.46 -6.82 2.01
C TYR A 178 -4.94 -5.77 1.00
N GLU A 179 -6.15 -5.25 1.17
CA GLU A 179 -6.74 -4.23 0.30
C GLU A 179 -6.04 -2.89 0.46
N SER A 180 -5.82 -2.44 1.69
CA SER A 180 -5.05 -1.21 1.96
C SER A 180 -3.63 -1.28 1.40
N ALA A 181 -3.03 -2.47 1.35
CA ALA A 181 -1.71 -2.69 0.77
C ALA A 181 -1.69 -2.77 -0.77
N THR A 182 -2.83 -3.03 -1.40
CA THR A 182 -2.95 -3.22 -2.86
C THR A 182 -3.59 -2.01 -3.55
N SER A 183 -4.34 -1.18 -2.83
CA SER A 183 -5.04 -0.03 -3.40
C SER A 183 -4.06 0.97 -4.03
N PRO A 184 -4.22 1.29 -5.33
CA PRO A 184 -3.41 2.30 -6.00
C PRO A 184 -3.80 3.74 -5.61
N ASN A 185 -4.87 3.93 -4.82
CA ASN A 185 -5.54 5.20 -4.60
C ASN A 185 -5.55 5.67 -3.14
N GLU A 186 -4.41 5.61 -2.45
CA GLU A 186 -4.16 6.59 -1.39
C GLU A 186 -3.18 7.66 -1.89
N SER A 187 -3.80 8.77 -2.27
CA SER A 187 -3.24 10.11 -2.39
C SER A 187 -2.68 10.60 -1.05
N ALA A 188 -1.61 9.97 -0.59
CA ALA A 188 -0.64 10.54 0.32
C ALA A 188 0.65 9.77 0.11
N LYS A 189 1.46 10.28 -0.80
CA LYS A 189 2.92 10.17 -0.69
C LYS A 189 3.32 10.77 0.66
N SER A 190 3.12 10.05 1.76
CA SER A 190 4.21 10.00 2.70
C SER A 190 5.26 9.21 1.94
N ASP A 191 6.45 9.76 1.71
CA ASP A 191 7.58 9.05 1.09
C ASP A 191 8.04 7.82 1.91
N HIS A 192 7.20 7.33 2.84
CA HIS A 192 7.47 6.36 3.88
C HIS A 192 6.34 5.33 4.09
N SER A 193 5.29 5.27 3.26
CA SER A 193 4.26 4.24 3.42
C SER A 193 4.88 2.84 3.26
N THR A 194 5.12 2.15 4.38
CA THR A 194 5.77 0.83 4.38
C THR A 194 4.82 -0.18 3.76
N ASN A 195 5.18 -0.72 2.58
CA ASN A 195 4.36 -1.72 1.93
C ASN A 195 4.44 -3.04 2.71
N ILE A 196 3.35 -3.42 3.38
CA ILE A 196 3.25 -4.67 4.15
C ILE A 196 3.43 -5.92 3.29
N MET A 197 3.14 -5.85 1.98
CA MET A 197 3.36 -6.94 1.03
C MET A 197 4.84 -7.22 0.76
N SER A 198 5.75 -6.36 1.24
CA SER A 198 7.20 -6.65 1.25
C SER A 198 7.55 -7.83 2.16
N ILE A 199 6.73 -8.11 3.18
CA ILE A 199 6.95 -9.24 4.08
C ILE A 199 6.49 -10.54 3.41
N LYS A 200 7.45 -11.41 3.10
CA LYS A 200 7.20 -12.71 2.44
C LYS A 200 6.13 -13.54 3.15
N LEU A 201 6.17 -13.63 4.48
CA LEU A 201 5.19 -14.38 5.27
C LEU A 201 3.75 -13.92 5.01
N ILE A 202 3.52 -12.61 5.00
CA ILE A 202 2.20 -12.01 4.78
C ILE A 202 1.74 -12.23 3.35
N ARG A 203 2.63 -11.96 2.39
CA ARG A 203 2.36 -12.14 0.97
C ARG A 203 1.98 -13.58 0.63
N ASP A 204 2.76 -14.55 1.12
CA ASP A 204 2.60 -15.96 0.77
C ASP A 204 1.35 -16.57 1.46
N TYR A 205 0.93 -16.05 2.61
CA TYR A 205 -0.30 -16.50 3.29
C TYR A 205 -1.59 -16.01 2.61
N ARG A 206 -1.54 -14.97 1.77
CA ARG A 206 -2.74 -14.39 1.14
C ARG A 206 -3.62 -15.42 0.43
N ALA A 207 -3.01 -16.33 -0.34
CA ALA A 207 -3.75 -17.37 -1.05
C ALA A 207 -4.47 -18.31 -0.07
N THR A 208 -3.78 -18.74 0.99
CA THR A 208 -4.34 -19.58 2.05
C THR A 208 -5.50 -18.89 2.76
N ALA A 209 -5.36 -17.60 3.09
CA ALA A 209 -6.40 -16.80 3.73
C ALA A 209 -7.67 -16.72 2.86
N ILE A 210 -7.51 -16.47 1.55
CA ILE A 210 -8.64 -16.42 0.61
C ILE A 210 -9.35 -17.77 0.55
N THR A 211 -8.61 -18.87 0.41
CA THR A 211 -9.19 -20.22 0.36
C THR A 211 -9.94 -20.58 1.64
N LYS A 212 -9.36 -20.30 2.81
CA LYS A 212 -10.03 -20.55 4.10
C LYS A 212 -11.28 -19.68 4.27
N ARG A 213 -11.23 -18.41 3.86
CA ARG A 213 -12.40 -17.52 3.85
C ARG A 213 -13.53 -18.07 2.95
N GLN A 214 -13.20 -18.50 1.75
CA GLN A 214 -14.17 -19.10 0.81
C GLN A 214 -14.79 -20.39 1.37
N SER A 215 -14.00 -21.24 2.03
CA SER A 215 -14.52 -22.42 2.72
C SER A 215 -15.52 -22.07 3.82
N LEU A 216 -15.22 -21.04 4.63
CA LEU A 216 -16.14 -20.55 5.66
C LEU A 216 -17.45 -20.01 5.06
N ILE A 217 -17.35 -19.21 3.98
CA ILE A 217 -18.52 -18.73 3.24
C ILE A 217 -19.38 -19.91 2.78
N HIS A 218 -18.77 -20.92 2.16
CA HIS A 218 -19.49 -22.11 1.70
C HIS A 218 -20.19 -22.86 2.85
N GLN A 219 -19.54 -23.01 4.00
CA GLN A 219 -20.13 -23.63 5.19
C GLN A 219 -21.33 -22.85 5.71
N CYS A 220 -21.22 -21.53 5.81
CA CYS A 220 -22.34 -20.66 6.19
C CYS A 220 -23.50 -20.79 5.20
N SER A 221 -23.22 -20.73 3.89
CA SER A 221 -24.23 -20.89 2.85
C SER A 221 -24.95 -22.24 2.94
N MET A 222 -24.22 -23.35 3.16
CA MET A 222 -24.81 -24.68 3.31
C MET A 222 -25.71 -24.78 4.55
N LEU A 223 -25.26 -24.27 5.71
CA LEU A 223 -26.04 -24.27 6.94
C LEU A 223 -27.30 -23.41 6.83
N ILE A 224 -27.21 -22.22 6.23
CA ILE A 224 -28.38 -21.38 6.00
C ILE A 224 -29.39 -22.12 5.13
N ASN A 225 -28.95 -22.74 4.02
CA ASN A 225 -29.82 -23.52 3.14
C ASN A 225 -30.51 -24.72 3.82
N SER A 226 -29.85 -25.36 4.80
CA SER A 226 -30.42 -26.50 5.53
C SER A 226 -31.39 -26.07 6.61
N GLU A 227 -31.05 -25.02 7.37
CA GLU A 227 -31.84 -24.57 8.52
C GLU A 227 -33.06 -23.75 8.09
N THR A 228 -32.98 -22.94 7.02
CA THR A 228 -34.15 -22.20 6.49
C THR A 228 -35.20 -23.10 5.84
N ASN A 229 -34.84 -24.34 5.51
CA ASN A 229 -35.77 -25.35 5.00
C ASN A 229 -36.70 -25.92 6.08
N ARG A 230 -36.23 -25.95 7.33
CA ARG A 230 -36.94 -26.60 8.43
C ARG A 230 -37.76 -25.54 9.16
N SER A 231 -39.08 -25.62 9.06
CA SER A 231 -40.01 -24.68 9.72
C SER A 231 -39.87 -24.64 11.25
N THR A 232 -39.32 -25.69 11.85
CA THR A 232 -38.98 -25.78 13.28
C THR A 232 -37.68 -25.08 13.64
N SER A 233 -36.75 -24.96 12.69
CA SER A 233 -35.43 -24.35 12.86
C SER A 233 -35.43 -22.84 12.61
N LEU A 234 -36.33 -22.37 11.75
CA LEU A 234 -36.54 -20.95 11.48
C LEU A 234 -37.22 -20.27 12.68
N ASN A 235 -36.44 -19.97 13.71
CA ASN A 235 -36.88 -19.25 14.90
C ASN A 235 -35.70 -18.47 15.50
N VAL A 236 -36.01 -17.45 16.31
CA VAL A 236 -35.01 -16.58 16.94
C VAL A 236 -34.13 -17.30 17.96
N LYS A 237 -34.59 -18.42 18.52
CA LYS A 237 -33.81 -19.22 19.48
C LYS A 237 -32.69 -20.02 18.80
N ASN A 238 -32.75 -20.18 17.47
CA ASN A 238 -31.69 -20.82 16.71
C ASN A 238 -30.53 -19.85 16.49
N LEU A 239 -29.68 -19.75 17.53
CA LEU A 239 -28.48 -18.93 17.48
C LEU A 239 -27.51 -19.35 16.36
N LYS A 240 -27.50 -20.63 15.96
CA LYS A 240 -26.68 -21.13 14.84
C LYS A 240 -27.03 -20.45 13.54
N LEU A 241 -28.30 -20.50 13.17
CA LEU A 241 -28.80 -19.86 11.95
C LEU A 241 -28.48 -18.36 11.96
N CYS A 242 -28.79 -17.73 13.09
CA CYS A 242 -28.59 -16.31 13.28
C CYS A 242 -27.12 -15.86 13.13
N HIS A 243 -26.20 -16.53 13.83
CA HIS A 243 -24.76 -16.25 13.73
C HIS A 243 -24.23 -16.51 12.33
N ASN A 244 -24.73 -17.53 11.62
CA ASN A 244 -24.32 -17.82 10.24
C ASN A 244 -24.85 -16.77 9.24
N LEU A 245 -26.08 -16.29 9.41
CA LEU A 245 -26.62 -15.18 8.60
C LEU A 245 -25.77 -13.91 8.79
N GLN A 246 -25.44 -13.58 10.03
CA GLN A 246 -24.56 -12.46 10.35
C GLN A 246 -23.15 -12.65 9.77
N ALA A 247 -22.56 -13.82 9.96
CA ALA A 247 -21.24 -14.17 9.45
C ALA A 247 -21.17 -14.02 7.92
N LEU A 248 -22.17 -14.54 7.21
CA LEU A 248 -22.22 -14.46 5.76
C LEU A 248 -22.29 -13.02 5.26
N HIS A 249 -23.12 -12.17 5.87
CA HIS A 249 -23.18 -10.75 5.53
C HIS A 249 -21.85 -10.03 5.79
N ILE A 250 -21.15 -10.33 6.90
CA ILE A 250 -19.84 -9.74 7.21
C ILE A 250 -18.77 -10.19 6.21
N LEU A 251 -18.80 -11.45 5.78
CA LEU A 251 -17.80 -12.04 4.89
C LEU A 251 -17.99 -11.62 3.43
N ASP A 252 -19.24 -11.62 2.96
CA ASP A 252 -19.62 -11.30 1.59
C ASP A 252 -21.12 -10.91 1.50
N PRO A 253 -21.44 -9.61 1.45
CA PRO A 253 -22.81 -9.14 1.32
C PRO A 253 -23.53 -9.66 0.07
N ASN A 254 -22.82 -9.83 -1.05
CA ASN A 254 -23.44 -10.26 -2.30
C ASN A 254 -23.86 -11.73 -2.23
N GLU A 255 -22.99 -12.58 -1.69
CA GLU A 255 -23.30 -13.99 -1.46
C GLU A 255 -24.45 -14.12 -0.45
N PHE A 256 -24.48 -13.28 0.59
CA PHE A 256 -25.59 -13.24 1.54
C PHE A 256 -26.94 -13.03 0.85
N TYR A 257 -27.08 -12.00 0.00
CA TYR A 257 -28.34 -11.74 -0.70
C TYR A 257 -28.71 -12.90 -1.64
N GLN A 258 -27.74 -13.46 -2.36
CA GLN A 258 -27.99 -14.60 -3.26
C GLN A 258 -28.49 -15.84 -2.51
N VAL A 259 -27.85 -16.18 -1.39
CA VAL A 259 -28.23 -17.31 -0.54
C VAL A 259 -29.58 -17.05 0.11
N LEU A 260 -29.85 -15.82 0.56
CA LEU A 260 -31.13 -15.45 1.16
C LEU A 260 -32.27 -15.62 0.14
N ASP A 261 -32.17 -15.05 -1.07
CA ASP A 261 -33.21 -15.18 -2.11
C ASP A 261 -33.42 -16.64 -2.51
N LYS A 262 -32.33 -17.38 -2.74
CA LYS A 262 -32.40 -18.79 -3.17
C LYS A 262 -33.00 -19.70 -2.10
N SER A 263 -32.55 -19.57 -0.86
CA SER A 263 -32.89 -20.49 0.23
C SER A 263 -34.27 -20.25 0.83
N THR A 264 -34.73 -18.99 0.81
CA THR A 264 -36.03 -18.59 1.40
C THR A 264 -37.07 -18.33 0.30
N ILE A 265 -36.95 -17.20 -0.42
CA ILE A 265 -37.98 -16.71 -1.36
C ILE A 265 -38.17 -17.68 -2.53
N GLN A 266 -37.13 -17.94 -3.32
CA GLN A 266 -37.24 -18.75 -4.54
C GLN A 266 -37.67 -20.20 -4.22
N ARG A 267 -37.18 -20.74 -3.10
CA ARG A 267 -37.56 -22.07 -2.65
C ARG A 267 -39.02 -22.16 -2.23
N GLN A 268 -39.49 -21.18 -1.46
CA GLN A 268 -40.88 -21.14 -1.03
C GLN A 268 -41.81 -20.92 -2.23
N VAL A 269 -41.44 -20.04 -3.17
CA VAL A 269 -42.15 -19.84 -4.45
C VAL A 269 -42.24 -21.15 -5.23
N SER A 270 -41.15 -21.90 -5.36
CA SER A 270 -41.15 -23.20 -6.05
C SER A 270 -42.05 -24.22 -5.35
N THR A 271 -41.97 -24.32 -4.02
CA THR A 271 -42.76 -25.28 -3.22
C THR A 271 -44.25 -24.98 -3.32
N SER A 272 -44.67 -23.75 -3.02
CA SER A 272 -46.06 -23.30 -3.11
C SER A 272 -46.56 -23.31 -4.55
N GLY A 273 -45.73 -22.92 -5.51
CA GLY A 273 -46.07 -22.95 -6.94
C GLY A 273 -46.33 -24.36 -7.45
N ASN A 274 -45.57 -25.36 -6.99
CA ASN A 274 -45.80 -26.77 -7.32
C ASN A 274 -47.07 -27.33 -6.65
N GLN A 275 -47.37 -26.92 -5.41
CA GLN A 275 -48.62 -27.27 -4.74
C GLN A 275 -49.84 -26.72 -5.50
N LEU A 276 -49.80 -25.44 -5.89
CA LEU A 276 -50.86 -24.81 -6.68
C LEU A 276 -50.98 -25.41 -8.09
N ALA A 277 -49.86 -25.74 -8.74
CA ALA A 277 -49.87 -26.40 -10.05
C ALA A 277 -50.57 -27.77 -10.00
N LYS A 278 -50.40 -28.52 -8.91
CA LYS A 278 -51.13 -29.77 -8.68
C LYS A 278 -52.61 -29.50 -8.40
N ALA A 279 -52.93 -28.45 -7.64
CA ALA A 279 -54.29 -28.04 -7.34
C ALA A 279 -55.09 -27.63 -8.60
N LEU A 280 -54.43 -27.09 -9.62
CA LEU A 280 -55.07 -26.79 -10.92
C LEU A 280 -55.64 -28.05 -11.60
N GLN A 281 -55.11 -29.23 -11.31
CA GLN A 281 -55.63 -30.50 -11.85
C GLN A 281 -56.92 -30.95 -11.13
N SER A 282 -57.18 -30.43 -9.93
CA SER A 282 -58.35 -30.74 -9.09
C SER A 282 -58.99 -29.45 -8.55
N PRO A 283 -59.72 -28.68 -9.40
CA PRO A 283 -60.22 -27.34 -9.06
C PRO A 283 -61.05 -27.26 -7.77
N ARG A 284 -61.72 -28.36 -7.38
CA ARG A 284 -62.51 -28.46 -6.16
C ARG A 284 -61.69 -28.27 -4.87
N ASN A 285 -60.41 -28.62 -4.89
CA ASN A 285 -59.50 -28.50 -3.75
C ASN A 285 -58.61 -27.25 -3.84
N PHE A 286 -58.70 -26.48 -4.92
CA PHE A 286 -57.83 -25.34 -5.15
C PHE A 286 -57.97 -24.27 -4.08
N THR A 287 -59.19 -23.95 -3.67
CA THR A 287 -59.45 -22.94 -2.63
C THR A 287 -58.84 -23.36 -1.29
N ALA A 288 -59.02 -24.61 -0.88
CA ALA A 288 -58.42 -25.15 0.33
C ALA A 288 -56.88 -25.10 0.30
N ILE A 289 -56.27 -25.52 -0.82
CA ILE A 289 -54.80 -25.50 -1.00
C ILE A 289 -54.29 -24.04 -1.03
N MET A 290 -55.05 -23.12 -1.61
CA MET A 290 -54.69 -21.70 -1.64
C MET A 290 -54.67 -21.09 -0.24
N THR A 291 -55.67 -21.37 0.59
CA THR A 291 -55.72 -20.93 1.99
C THR A 291 -54.58 -21.53 2.81
N GLU A 292 -54.24 -22.81 2.59
CA GLU A 292 -53.09 -23.46 3.22
C GLU A 292 -51.77 -22.79 2.82
N VAL A 293 -51.57 -22.50 1.53
CA VAL A 293 -50.39 -21.77 1.02
C VAL A 293 -50.32 -20.38 1.64
N GLN A 294 -51.43 -19.67 1.78
CA GLN A 294 -51.50 -18.34 2.40
C GLN A 294 -51.08 -18.40 3.87
N GLN A 295 -51.65 -19.32 4.66
CA GLN A 295 -51.31 -19.46 6.08
C GLN A 295 -49.86 -19.92 6.28
N SER A 296 -49.41 -20.90 5.48
CA SER A 296 -48.04 -21.43 5.56
C SER A 296 -47.00 -20.38 5.19
N SER A 297 -47.23 -19.61 4.12
CA SER A 297 -46.32 -18.55 3.69
C SER A 297 -46.29 -17.36 4.66
N SER A 298 -47.44 -16.91 5.17
CA SER A 298 -47.47 -15.86 6.21
C SER A 298 -46.65 -16.28 7.42
N ASN A 299 -46.94 -17.45 8.00
CA ASN A 299 -46.22 -17.96 9.17
C ASN A 299 -44.70 -18.11 8.92
N TYR A 300 -44.30 -18.43 7.69
CA TYR A 300 -42.89 -18.55 7.33
C TYR A 300 -42.20 -17.18 7.26
N PHE A 301 -42.80 -16.21 6.56
CA PHE A 301 -42.22 -14.88 6.41
C PHE A 301 -42.26 -14.07 7.71
N ASP A 302 -43.29 -14.24 8.54
CA ASP A 302 -43.35 -13.61 9.87
C ASP A 302 -42.17 -14.07 10.76
N LYS A 303 -41.88 -15.38 10.74
CA LYS A 303 -40.71 -15.94 11.45
C LYS A 303 -39.38 -15.50 10.85
N LEU A 304 -39.30 -15.41 9.52
CA LEU A 304 -38.10 -14.93 8.83
C LEU A 304 -37.82 -13.47 9.18
N ASP A 305 -38.85 -12.63 9.15
CA ASP A 305 -38.77 -11.21 9.52
C ASP A 305 -38.36 -11.06 10.99
N GLU A 306 -38.91 -11.88 11.90
CA GLU A 306 -38.49 -11.89 13.31
C GLU A 306 -37.00 -12.24 13.47
N VAL A 307 -36.53 -13.27 12.75
CA VAL A 307 -35.12 -13.68 12.74
C VAL A 307 -34.23 -12.58 12.18
N LEU A 308 -34.59 -11.94 11.06
CA LEU A 308 -33.78 -10.89 10.42
C LEU A 308 -33.82 -9.56 11.18
N THR A 309 -34.90 -9.28 11.91
CA THR A 309 -35.04 -8.06 12.73
C THR A 309 -34.20 -8.13 14.00
N ARG A 310 -33.97 -9.33 14.55
CA ARG A 310 -33.23 -9.51 15.80
C ARG A 310 -31.77 -9.04 15.71
N TRP A 311 -31.19 -8.98 14.51
CA TRP A 311 -29.78 -8.72 14.31
C TRP A 311 -29.54 -7.34 13.72
N ASN A 312 -28.85 -6.51 14.50
CA ASN A 312 -28.34 -5.22 14.08
C ASN A 312 -26.89 -5.38 13.61
N LEU A 313 -26.55 -4.69 12.53
CA LEU A 313 -25.17 -4.61 12.06
C LEU A 313 -24.31 -3.89 13.10
N PRO A 314 -23.09 -4.38 13.41
CA PRO A 314 -22.19 -3.66 14.31
C PRO A 314 -21.88 -2.27 13.71
N HIS A 315 -22.14 -1.25 14.53
CA HIS A 315 -22.02 0.17 14.22
C HIS A 315 -20.71 0.51 13.51
N ASP A 316 -20.81 0.92 12.25
CA ASP A 316 -19.76 1.71 11.61
C ASP A 316 -19.89 3.14 12.18
N SER A 317 -18.77 3.76 12.55
CA SER A 317 -18.63 5.00 13.37
C SER A 317 -19.37 6.28 12.91
N SER A 318 -20.37 6.19 12.03
CA SER A 318 -21.30 7.25 11.66
C SER A 318 -22.64 7.06 12.36
N ASN A 319 -23.12 8.11 13.06
CA ASN A 319 -24.39 8.25 13.78
C ASN A 319 -25.67 7.93 12.97
N LYS A 320 -25.84 6.69 12.47
CA LYS A 320 -27.12 6.18 11.96
C LYS A 320 -27.60 5.08 12.91
N SER A 321 -28.87 5.16 13.27
CA SER A 321 -29.58 4.17 14.08
C SER A 321 -29.32 2.77 13.57
N ASP A 322 -29.15 1.80 14.48
CA ASP A 322 -29.00 0.38 14.20
C ASP A 322 -29.91 -0.10 13.05
N GLU A 323 -29.34 -0.28 11.85
CA GLU A 323 -30.04 -0.89 10.74
C GLU A 323 -30.05 -2.41 10.97
N SER A 324 -31.25 -2.97 11.06
CA SER A 324 -31.43 -4.43 11.17
C SER A 324 -31.09 -5.09 9.84
N LEU A 325 -30.70 -6.36 9.88
CA LEU A 325 -30.44 -7.15 8.67
C LEU A 325 -31.67 -7.20 7.74
N LEU A 326 -32.89 -7.15 8.32
CA LEU A 326 -34.13 -7.01 7.57
C LEU A 326 -34.16 -5.69 6.78
N SER A 327 -33.90 -4.55 7.42
CA SER A 327 -33.94 -3.24 6.77
C SER A 327 -32.93 -3.14 5.62
N VAL A 328 -31.72 -3.67 5.82
CA VAL A 328 -30.66 -3.73 4.81
C VAL A 328 -31.07 -4.63 3.64
N SER A 329 -31.71 -5.78 3.93
CA SER A 329 -32.23 -6.69 2.91
C SER A 329 -33.35 -6.05 2.10
N LEU A 330 -34.33 -5.41 2.76
CA LEU A 330 -35.45 -4.74 2.09
C LEU A 330 -34.98 -3.57 1.21
N ASN A 331 -34.00 -2.80 1.67
CA ASN A 331 -33.35 -1.76 0.88
C ASN A 331 -32.66 -2.32 -0.37
N HIS A 332 -31.95 -3.45 -0.24
CA HIS A 332 -31.31 -4.12 -1.38
C HIS A 332 -32.34 -4.59 -2.41
N TYR A 333 -33.45 -5.18 -1.97
CA TYR A 333 -34.53 -5.64 -2.85
C TYR A 333 -35.48 -4.54 -3.33
N LYS A 334 -35.39 -3.32 -2.77
CA LYS A 334 -36.31 -2.20 -3.01
C LYS A 334 -37.78 -2.60 -2.83
N ALA A 335 -38.07 -3.32 -1.74
CA ALA A 335 -39.39 -3.86 -1.46
C ALA A 335 -39.83 -3.53 -0.03
N ASP A 336 -41.13 -3.41 0.19
CA ASP A 336 -41.70 -3.08 1.51
C ASP A 336 -41.71 -4.29 2.46
N SER A 337 -41.79 -5.52 1.92
CA SER A 337 -41.76 -6.76 2.70
C SER A 337 -41.26 -7.93 1.86
N LEU A 338 -40.63 -8.92 2.52
CA LEU A 338 -40.21 -10.17 1.87
C LEU A 338 -41.41 -10.98 1.36
N SER A 339 -42.53 -10.92 2.09
CA SER A 339 -43.81 -11.52 1.68
C SER A 339 -44.30 -10.97 0.34
N SER A 340 -44.21 -9.66 0.10
CA SER A 340 -44.60 -9.04 -1.18
C SER A 340 -43.80 -9.60 -2.35
N ILE A 341 -42.47 -9.75 -2.20
CA ILE A 341 -41.60 -10.33 -3.24
C ILE A 341 -42.02 -11.78 -3.54
N PHE A 342 -42.29 -12.57 -2.50
CA PHE A 342 -42.78 -13.94 -2.64
C PHE A 342 -44.07 -14.00 -3.45
N TRP A 343 -45.08 -13.20 -3.09
CA TRP A 343 -46.38 -13.22 -3.76
C TRP A 343 -46.29 -12.74 -5.21
N GLN A 344 -45.46 -11.75 -5.50
CA GLN A 344 -45.22 -11.29 -6.88
C GLN A 344 -44.60 -12.41 -7.73
N LYS A 345 -43.54 -13.07 -7.23
CA LYS A 345 -42.89 -14.19 -7.93
C LYS A 345 -43.83 -15.40 -8.07
N LEU A 346 -44.61 -15.72 -7.03
CA LEU A 346 -45.58 -16.81 -7.04
C LEU A 346 -46.71 -16.55 -8.04
N ALA A 347 -47.27 -15.35 -8.08
CA ALA A 347 -48.32 -14.97 -9.03
C ALA A 347 -47.84 -15.12 -10.48
N GLN A 348 -46.60 -14.69 -10.78
CA GLN A 348 -45.99 -14.88 -12.10
C GLN A 348 -45.83 -16.37 -12.45
N GLN A 349 -45.36 -17.21 -11.53
CA GLN A 349 -45.25 -18.64 -11.75
C GLN A 349 -46.63 -19.30 -11.94
N LEU A 350 -47.62 -18.92 -11.13
CA LEU A 350 -48.99 -19.40 -11.23
C LEU A 350 -49.60 -19.03 -12.59
N LYS A 351 -49.43 -17.78 -13.04
CA LYS A 351 -49.87 -17.30 -14.36
C LYS A 351 -49.31 -18.17 -15.48
N ARG A 352 -48.00 -18.46 -15.45
CA ARG A 352 -47.35 -19.36 -16.44
C ARG A 352 -47.92 -20.77 -16.40
N ASN A 353 -48.17 -21.32 -15.21
CA ASN A 353 -48.75 -22.66 -15.04
C ASN A 353 -50.19 -22.75 -15.55
N ILE A 354 -51.01 -21.71 -15.30
CA ILE A 354 -52.38 -21.61 -15.80
C ILE A 354 -52.37 -21.53 -17.33
N VAL A 355 -51.61 -20.61 -17.93
CA VAL A 355 -51.51 -20.47 -19.39
C VAL A 355 -51.07 -21.79 -20.05
N ALA A 356 -50.07 -22.47 -19.49
CA ALA A 356 -49.63 -23.77 -20.00
C ALA A 356 -50.72 -24.85 -19.89
N THR A 357 -51.51 -24.85 -18.81
CA THR A 357 -52.62 -25.79 -18.61
C THR A 357 -53.76 -25.51 -19.58
N MET A 358 -54.10 -24.24 -19.80
CA MET A 358 -55.14 -23.80 -20.74
C MET A 358 -54.75 -24.09 -22.20
N ALA A 359 -53.49 -23.86 -22.57
CA ALA A 359 -52.95 -24.14 -23.91
C ALA A 359 -52.95 -25.63 -24.25
N ARG A 360 -52.71 -26.52 -23.27
CA ARG A 360 -52.82 -27.98 -23.44
C ARG A 360 -54.26 -28.44 -23.69
N GLY A 361 -55.25 -27.67 -23.26
CA GLY A 361 -56.66 -28.00 -23.40
C GLY A 361 -57.07 -29.24 -22.60
N GLY A 362 -58.13 -29.92 -23.06
CA GLY A 362 -58.62 -31.16 -22.45
C GLY A 362 -59.57 -30.96 -21.25
N PRO A 363 -59.87 -32.05 -20.50
CA PRO A 363 -60.86 -32.04 -19.42
C PRO A 363 -60.51 -31.09 -18.28
N ILE A 364 -59.21 -30.96 -17.94
CA ILE A 364 -58.74 -30.09 -16.86
C ILE A 364 -58.99 -28.62 -17.20
N ALA A 365 -58.66 -28.18 -18.42
CA ALA A 365 -58.91 -26.81 -18.87
C ALA A 365 -60.41 -26.48 -18.94
N LYS A 366 -61.25 -27.44 -19.37
CA LYS A 366 -62.72 -27.28 -19.34
C LYS A 366 -63.25 -27.14 -17.92
N ASN A 367 -62.78 -27.97 -16.99
CA ASN A 367 -63.17 -27.88 -15.59
C ASN A 367 -62.72 -26.55 -14.97
N LEU A 368 -61.50 -26.08 -15.25
CA LEU A 368 -61.02 -24.76 -14.79
C LEU A 368 -61.92 -23.61 -15.23
N LYS A 369 -62.45 -23.63 -16.47
CA LYS A 369 -63.42 -22.62 -16.93
C LYS A 369 -64.74 -22.68 -16.17
N VAL A 370 -65.25 -23.88 -15.88
CA VAL A 370 -66.49 -24.06 -15.12
C VAL A 370 -66.36 -23.50 -13.69
N TYR A 371 -65.20 -23.70 -13.06
CA TYR A 371 -64.95 -23.25 -11.69
C TYR A 371 -64.32 -21.84 -11.60
N SER A 372 -64.04 -21.16 -12.72
CA SER A 372 -63.23 -19.92 -12.72
C SER A 372 -63.84 -18.81 -11.85
N GLN A 373 -65.16 -18.62 -11.94
CA GLN A 373 -65.87 -17.62 -11.15
C GLN A 373 -65.83 -17.93 -9.64
N GLY A 374 -65.98 -19.20 -9.27
CA GLY A 374 -65.89 -19.64 -7.87
C GLY A 374 -64.50 -19.46 -7.29
N LEU A 375 -63.45 -19.70 -8.09
CA LEU A 375 -62.06 -19.45 -7.70
C LEU A 375 -61.78 -17.96 -7.48
N LYS A 376 -62.24 -17.09 -8.39
CA LYS A 376 -62.08 -15.64 -8.27
C LYS A 376 -62.78 -15.09 -7.02
N ASN A 377 -64.05 -15.44 -6.80
CA ASN A 377 -64.78 -15.02 -5.61
C ASN A 377 -64.10 -15.50 -4.32
N SER A 378 -63.60 -16.75 -4.30
CA SER A 378 -62.89 -17.27 -3.12
C SER A 378 -61.59 -16.52 -2.82
N ILE A 379 -60.86 -16.05 -3.83
CA ILE A 379 -59.68 -15.18 -3.64
C ILE A 379 -60.10 -13.81 -3.13
N GLU A 380 -61.22 -13.26 -3.62
CA GLU A 380 -61.74 -11.96 -3.19
C GLU A 380 -62.08 -11.93 -1.70
N ASP A 381 -62.59 -13.05 -1.16
CA ASP A 381 -62.99 -13.20 0.24
C ASP A 381 -61.83 -13.55 1.18
N ASN A 382 -60.79 -14.25 0.71
CA ASN A 382 -59.70 -14.76 1.55
C ASN A 382 -58.46 -13.85 1.66
N PHE A 383 -58.24 -12.94 0.71
CA PHE A 383 -57.05 -12.07 0.70
C PHE A 383 -57.38 -10.65 1.14
N ALA A 384 -56.78 -10.22 2.25
CA ALA A 384 -56.95 -8.87 2.80
C ALA A 384 -56.06 -7.80 2.13
N ASN A 385 -54.94 -8.19 1.50
CA ASN A 385 -54.02 -7.25 0.88
C ASN A 385 -54.33 -7.09 -0.62
N ASP A 386 -54.73 -5.89 -1.02
CA ASP A 386 -55.20 -5.59 -2.38
C ASP A 386 -54.14 -5.83 -3.46
N THR A 387 -52.86 -5.59 -3.18
CA THR A 387 -51.79 -5.77 -4.18
C THR A 387 -51.56 -7.25 -4.50
N ILE A 388 -51.49 -8.08 -3.46
CA ILE A 388 -51.35 -9.54 -3.56
C ILE A 388 -52.60 -10.13 -4.23
N LYS A 389 -53.79 -9.68 -3.81
CA LYS A 389 -55.08 -10.07 -4.37
C LYS A 389 -55.13 -9.80 -5.87
N GLN A 390 -54.79 -8.58 -6.31
CA GLN A 390 -54.78 -8.22 -7.74
C GLN A 390 -53.79 -9.06 -8.56
N GLY A 391 -52.60 -9.35 -8.01
CA GLY A 391 -51.62 -10.21 -8.71
C GLY A 391 -52.13 -11.64 -8.96
N ILE A 392 -52.84 -12.21 -7.99
CA ILE A 392 -53.39 -13.57 -8.11
C ILE A 392 -54.64 -13.58 -8.99
N LEU A 393 -55.49 -12.55 -8.90
CA LEU A 393 -56.64 -12.38 -9.79
C LEU A 393 -56.21 -12.19 -11.25
N ASP A 394 -55.14 -11.44 -11.53
CA ASP A 394 -54.54 -11.33 -12.87
C ASP A 394 -54.09 -12.71 -13.38
N ALA A 395 -53.45 -13.52 -12.54
CA ALA A 395 -53.07 -14.88 -12.91
C ALA A 395 -54.29 -15.75 -13.26
N LEU A 396 -55.38 -15.66 -12.47
CA LEU A 396 -56.63 -16.39 -12.72
C LEU A 396 -57.42 -15.87 -13.92
N SER A 397 -57.28 -14.59 -14.28
CA SER A 397 -57.92 -14.01 -15.47
C SER A 397 -57.48 -14.70 -16.76
N MET A 398 -56.28 -15.29 -16.78
CA MET A 398 -55.76 -16.07 -17.92
C MET A 398 -56.57 -17.35 -18.21
N ILE A 399 -57.43 -17.81 -17.30
CA ILE A 399 -58.34 -18.94 -17.54
C ILE A 399 -59.40 -18.58 -18.59
N ASP A 400 -59.85 -17.32 -18.59
CA ASP A 400 -60.92 -16.84 -19.47
C ASP A 400 -60.36 -16.19 -20.75
N TYR A 401 -59.03 -16.05 -20.84
CA TYR A 401 -58.35 -15.52 -22.01
C TYR A 401 -58.53 -16.47 -23.21
N LYS A 402 -58.95 -15.91 -24.34
CA LYS A 402 -59.30 -16.66 -25.56
C LYS A 402 -58.07 -17.15 -26.31
#